data_AF-A0A7S3SB70-F1
#
_entry.id   AF-A0A7S3SB70-F1
#
_cell.length_a   1.000
_cell.length_b   1.000
_cell.length_c   1.000
_cell.angle_alpha   90.00
_cell.angle_beta   90.00
_cell.angle_gamma   90.00
#
_symmetry.space_group_name_H-M   'P 1'
#
loop_
_entity.id
_entity.type
_entity.pdbx_description
1 polymer ?
#
loop_
_entity_poly.entity_id
_entity_poly.type
_entity_poly.pdbx_seq_one_letter_code
_entity_poly.pdbx_strand_id
1 'polypeptide(L)'
;MGGIGFFLGGIGPDGHVAFNCAGSGRHSVTRLTKTNYATQAAAAGDLGGIEAARRGAVVTIGLGTVCFNERCVAYLMAAGDAKARVVQRACEAPASDAVPGSALRCLPSARLALTRSAASKLGARRDIDAIAALRAAPPLSSWSAAAATATAAA
;
A
#
# COMPACT_ATOMS: atom_id res chain seq x y z
N MET A 1 -3.27 29.34 10.45
CA MET A 1 -2.08 28.47 10.64
C MET A 1 -1.99 27.50 9.47
N GLY A 2 -0.78 27.27 8.94
CA GLY A 2 -0.55 26.40 7.78
C GLY A 2 0.07 25.08 8.22
N GLY A 3 -0.61 23.97 7.94
CA GLY A 3 -0.06 22.62 8.14
C GLY A 3 0.89 22.22 7.01
N ILE A 4 1.16 20.91 6.91
CA ILE A 4 2.05 20.37 5.88
C ILE A 4 1.43 20.55 4.49
N GLY A 5 2.16 21.17 3.56
CA GLY A 5 1.70 21.37 2.18
C GLY A 5 1.98 20.16 1.27
N PHE A 6 3.07 19.44 1.55
CA PHE A 6 3.49 18.28 0.78
C PHE A 6 4.12 17.24 1.71
N PHE A 7 3.72 15.98 1.57
CA PHE A 7 4.23 14.86 2.34
C PHE A 7 4.64 13.74 1.39
N LEU A 8 5.89 13.29 1.46
CA LEU A 8 6.40 12.16 0.70
C LEU A 8 6.78 11.04 1.66
N GLY A 9 6.34 9.81 1.37
CA GLY A 9 6.67 8.66 2.19
C GLY A 9 6.57 7.34 1.43
N GLY A 10 6.88 6.26 2.13
CA GLY A 10 6.64 4.89 1.67
C GLY A 10 5.50 4.23 2.43
N ILE A 11 5.06 3.07 1.93
CA ILE A 11 4.15 2.18 2.66
C ILE A 11 4.89 0.97 3.24
N GLY A 12 4.73 0.80 4.55
CA GLY A 12 5.26 -0.33 5.30
C GLY A 12 4.63 -1.68 4.93
N PRO A 13 5.24 -2.81 5.33
CA PRO A 13 4.67 -4.15 5.07
C PRO A 13 3.30 -4.38 5.75
N ASP A 14 3.02 -3.69 6.84
CA ASP A 14 1.74 -3.69 7.57
C ASP A 14 0.82 -2.51 7.16
N GLY A 15 1.26 -1.67 6.23
CA GLY A 15 0.52 -0.52 5.75
C GLY A 15 0.82 0.76 6.50
N HIS A 16 1.86 0.77 7.34
CA HIS A 16 2.27 1.97 8.04
C HIS A 16 2.76 3.07 7.10
N VAL A 17 2.62 4.31 7.58
CA VAL A 17 3.23 5.52 7.00
C VAL A 17 4.04 6.19 8.12
N ALA A 18 5.28 6.58 7.82
CA ALA A 18 6.28 6.87 8.85
C ALA A 18 6.38 5.68 9.84
N PHE A 19 6.28 5.88 11.15
CA PHE A 19 6.18 4.77 12.11
C PHE A 19 4.79 4.62 12.73
N ASN A 20 3.74 5.03 12.01
CA ASN A 20 2.37 4.74 12.39
C ASN A 20 2.05 3.29 12.03
N CYS A 21 2.55 2.33 12.81
CA CYS A 21 2.30 0.90 12.67
C CYS A 21 0.81 0.57 12.78
N ALA A 22 0.39 -0.59 12.27
CA ALA A 22 -0.99 -1.08 12.40
C ALA A 22 -1.48 -0.99 13.86
N GLY A 23 -2.66 -0.40 14.05
CA GLY A 23 -3.22 -0.02 15.36
C GLY A 23 -2.96 1.44 15.76
N SER A 24 -2.14 2.19 15.00
CA SER A 24 -1.98 3.63 15.21
C SER A 24 -3.25 4.37 14.80
N GLY A 25 -3.76 5.21 15.69
CA GLY A 25 -4.96 6.00 15.41
C GLY A 25 -4.76 6.99 14.25
N ARG A 26 -5.75 7.08 13.36
CA ARG A 26 -5.78 8.06 12.25
C ARG A 26 -5.64 9.53 12.65
N HIS A 27 -6.05 9.89 13.87
CA HIS A 27 -5.95 11.25 14.42
C HIS A 27 -4.69 11.44 15.29
N SER A 28 -3.74 10.52 15.20
CA SER A 28 -2.49 10.60 15.96
C SER A 28 -1.73 11.88 15.67
N VAL A 29 -1.14 12.44 16.73
CA VAL A 29 -0.18 13.54 16.66
C VAL A 29 1.25 12.99 16.65
N THR A 30 2.22 13.87 16.39
CA THR A 30 3.63 13.56 16.57
C THR A 30 3.89 13.07 17.99
N ARG A 31 4.52 11.90 18.14
CA ARG A 31 4.71 11.24 19.43
C ARG A 31 5.92 10.31 19.44
N LEU A 32 6.39 9.99 20.65
CA LEU A 32 7.28 8.87 20.91
C LEU A 32 6.45 7.58 20.97
N THR A 33 6.85 6.54 20.23
CA THR A 33 6.15 5.26 20.19
C THR A 33 7.13 4.09 20.01
N LYS A 34 6.66 2.88 20.29
CA LYS A 34 7.34 1.63 19.90
C LYS A 34 6.89 1.20 18.51
N THR A 35 7.76 0.47 17.81
CA THR A 35 7.48 -0.17 16.53
C THR A 35 6.92 -1.58 16.73
N ASN A 36 6.19 -2.10 15.75
CA ASN A 36 5.74 -3.49 15.76
C ASN A 36 6.81 -4.44 15.21
N TYR A 37 6.59 -5.75 15.38
CA TYR A 37 7.55 -6.77 14.96
C TYR A 37 7.89 -6.69 13.45
N ALA A 38 6.90 -6.45 12.59
CA ALA A 38 7.14 -6.37 11.14
C ALA A 38 8.09 -5.20 10.78
N THR A 39 7.93 -4.06 11.45
CA THR A 39 8.81 -2.89 11.26
C THR A 39 10.19 -3.14 11.85
N GLN A 40 10.27 -3.78 13.02
CA GLN A 40 11.54 -4.17 13.64
C GLN A 40 12.31 -5.17 12.78
N ALA A 41 11.64 -6.18 12.22
CA ALA A 41 12.23 -7.17 11.34
C ALA A 41 12.75 -6.52 10.04
N ALA A 42 12.00 -5.57 9.47
CA ALA A 42 12.43 -4.83 8.28
C ALA A 42 13.66 -3.96 8.54
N ALA A 43 13.77 -3.36 9.73
CA ALA A 43 14.90 -2.50 10.11
C ALA A 43 16.05 -3.25 10.80
N ALA A 44 15.89 -4.54 11.12
CA ALA A 44 16.86 -5.30 11.91
C ALA A 44 18.24 -5.36 11.24
N GLY A 45 18.30 -5.48 9.91
CA GLY A 45 19.57 -5.46 9.17
C GLY A 45 20.32 -4.15 9.36
N ASP A 46 19.61 -3.04 9.27
CA ASP A 46 20.17 -1.68 9.36
C ASP A 46 20.54 -1.29 10.80
N LEU A 47 19.82 -1.83 11.79
CA LEU A 47 19.97 -1.48 13.20
C LEU A 47 20.92 -2.42 13.98
N GLY A 48 21.59 -3.35 13.31
CA GLY A 48 22.53 -4.28 13.98
C GLY A 48 21.85 -5.46 14.69
N GLY A 49 20.67 -5.86 14.23
CA GLY A 49 19.93 -7.04 14.66
C GLY A 49 18.57 -6.74 15.29
N ILE A 50 17.75 -7.79 15.44
CA ILE A 50 16.38 -7.68 15.96
C ILE A 50 16.34 -7.15 17.40
N GLU A 51 17.32 -7.49 18.23
CA GLU A 51 17.38 -7.05 19.62
C GLU A 51 17.69 -5.56 19.74
N ALA A 52 18.51 -5.01 18.84
CA ALA A 52 18.73 -3.57 18.76
C ALA A 52 17.45 -2.85 18.29
N ALA A 53 16.80 -3.36 17.25
CA ALA A 53 15.54 -2.82 16.73
C ALA A 53 14.40 -2.82 17.77
N ARG A 54 14.33 -3.85 18.63
CA ARG A 54 13.32 -3.98 19.70
C ARG A 54 13.51 -3.00 20.86
N ARG A 55 14.75 -2.62 21.15
CA ARG A 55 15.09 -1.72 22.26
C ARG A 55 14.81 -0.24 21.93
N GLY A 56 14.84 0.11 20.64
CA GLY A 56 14.63 1.48 20.19
C GLY A 56 13.16 1.94 20.26
N ALA A 57 12.93 3.10 20.86
CA ALA A 57 11.72 3.89 20.63
C ALA A 57 11.95 4.85 19.44
N VAL A 58 10.88 5.21 18.75
CA VAL A 58 10.92 6.11 17.59
C VAL A 58 10.03 7.31 17.83
N VAL A 59 10.49 8.48 17.39
CA VAL A 59 9.62 9.66 17.24
C VAL A 59 9.05 9.62 15.84
N THR A 60 7.73 9.69 15.74
CA THR A 60 7.02 9.68 14.45
C THR A 60 6.11 10.86 14.33
N ILE A 61 6.00 11.40 13.11
CA ILE A 61 4.89 12.28 12.77
C ILE A 61 3.58 11.48 12.81
N GLY A 62 2.53 12.07 13.37
CA GLY A 62 1.22 11.45 13.43
C GLY A 62 0.42 11.63 12.13
N LEU A 63 -0.50 10.72 11.86
CA LEU A 63 -1.36 10.80 10.68
C LEU A 63 -2.29 12.02 10.72
N GLY A 64 -2.78 12.37 11.91
CA GLY A 64 -3.56 13.59 12.12
C GLY A 64 -2.73 14.84 11.86
N THR A 65 -1.43 14.81 12.17
CA THR A 65 -0.51 15.92 11.85
C THR A 65 -0.27 16.05 10.34
N VAL A 66 -0.10 14.94 9.62
CA VAL A 66 0.03 14.94 8.15
C VAL A 66 -1.26 15.45 7.50
N CYS A 67 -2.41 14.95 7.94
CA CYS A 67 -3.70 15.29 7.36
C CYS A 67 -4.31 16.60 7.89
N PHE A 68 -3.62 17.32 8.78
CA PHE A 68 -4.13 18.55 9.39
C PHE A 68 -4.46 19.61 8.34
N ASN A 69 -3.64 19.71 7.29
CA ASN A 69 -3.93 20.54 6.14
C ASN A 69 -4.65 19.70 5.08
N GLU A 70 -5.93 19.97 4.86
CA GLU A 70 -6.76 19.27 3.85
C GLU A 70 -6.21 19.43 2.41
N ARG A 71 -5.40 20.47 2.16
CA ARG A 71 -4.75 20.71 0.87
C ARG A 71 -3.38 20.03 0.76
N CYS A 72 -2.97 19.24 1.75
CA CYS A 72 -1.70 18.51 1.71
C CYS A 72 -1.66 17.57 0.51
N VAL A 73 -0.61 17.68 -0.29
CA VAL A 73 -0.30 16.70 -1.34
C VAL A 73 0.50 15.57 -0.71
N ALA A 74 -0.16 14.46 -0.42
CA ALA A 74 0.48 13.28 0.16
C ALA A 74 0.82 12.27 -0.95
N TYR A 75 2.10 11.92 -1.07
CA TYR A 75 2.61 11.03 -2.08
C TYR A 75 3.26 9.82 -1.41
N LEU A 76 2.69 8.64 -1.64
CA LEU A 76 3.21 7.38 -1.09
C LEU A 76 3.83 6.54 -2.20
N MET A 77 4.97 5.90 -1.90
CA MET A 77 5.68 5.03 -2.83
C MET A 77 5.65 3.58 -2.36
N ALA A 78 5.45 2.65 -3.30
CA ALA A 78 5.56 1.22 -3.04
C ALA A 78 6.17 0.48 -4.23
N ALA A 79 7.11 -0.41 -3.95
CA ALA A 79 7.77 -1.22 -4.96
C ALA A 79 7.83 -2.69 -4.53
N GLY A 80 7.70 -3.59 -5.51
CA GLY A 80 7.80 -5.03 -5.34
C GLY A 80 6.49 -5.73 -5.00
N ASP A 81 6.39 -7.01 -5.37
CA ASP A 81 5.17 -7.83 -5.19
C ASP A 81 4.79 -8.02 -3.72
N ALA A 82 5.79 -7.97 -2.82
CA ALA A 82 5.59 -8.02 -1.38
C ALA A 82 4.64 -6.91 -0.89
N LYS A 83 4.56 -5.78 -1.61
CA LYS A 83 3.68 -4.66 -1.26
C LYS A 83 2.27 -4.76 -1.86
N ALA A 84 2.03 -5.68 -2.79
CA ALA A 84 0.79 -5.70 -3.57
C ALA A 84 -0.48 -5.84 -2.71
N ARG A 85 -0.47 -6.73 -1.71
CA ARG A 85 -1.63 -6.91 -0.82
C ARG A 85 -1.89 -5.68 0.05
N VAL A 86 -0.83 -5.06 0.56
CA VAL A 86 -0.98 -3.91 1.47
C VAL A 86 -1.41 -2.65 0.74
N VAL A 87 -0.87 -2.44 -0.48
CA VAL A 87 -1.32 -1.38 -1.40
C VAL A 87 -2.80 -1.55 -1.72
N GLN A 88 -3.22 -2.77 -2.09
CA GLN A 88 -4.63 -3.06 -2.34
C GLN A 88 -5.51 -2.68 -1.15
N ARG A 89 -5.15 -3.14 0.06
CA ARG A 89 -5.91 -2.82 1.28
C ARG A 89 -5.94 -1.32 1.57
N ALA A 90 -4.82 -0.62 1.39
CA ALA A 90 -4.76 0.83 1.62
C ALA A 90 -5.68 1.61 0.67
N CYS A 91 -5.80 1.16 -0.59
CA CYS A 91 -6.63 1.79 -1.62
C CYS A 91 -8.11 1.40 -1.55
N GLU A 92 -8.41 0.12 -1.39
CA GLU A 92 -9.73 -0.45 -1.70
C GLU A 92 -10.55 -0.81 -0.46
N ALA A 93 -9.89 -1.18 0.65
CA ALA A 93 -10.62 -1.51 1.87
C ALA A 93 -11.17 -0.25 2.56
N PRO A 94 -12.19 -0.35 3.42
CA PRO A 94 -12.58 0.77 4.27
C PRO A 94 -11.39 1.31 5.09
N ALA A 95 -11.31 2.63 5.22
CA ALA A 95 -10.24 3.27 5.99
C ALA A 95 -10.29 2.77 7.44
N SER A 96 -9.15 2.32 7.96
CA SER A 96 -9.05 1.74 9.29
C SER A 96 -7.65 1.89 9.88
N ASP A 97 -7.57 1.92 11.20
CA ASP A 97 -6.29 1.98 11.93
C ASP A 97 -5.49 0.67 11.75
N ALA A 98 -6.12 -0.40 11.26
CA ALA A 98 -5.46 -1.65 10.88
C ALA A 98 -4.61 -1.51 9.59
N VAL A 99 -4.86 -0.49 8.78
CA VAL A 99 -4.05 -0.13 7.59
C VAL A 99 -3.82 1.37 7.61
N PRO A 100 -2.83 1.86 8.39
CA PRO A 100 -2.66 3.29 8.68
C PRO A 100 -2.53 4.17 7.42
N GLY A 101 -1.92 3.65 6.35
CA GLY A 101 -1.81 4.33 5.06
C GLY A 101 -3.15 4.67 4.40
N SER A 102 -4.24 3.97 4.75
CA SER A 102 -5.59 4.31 4.30
C SER A 102 -6.08 5.67 4.84
N ALA A 103 -5.51 6.16 5.95
CA ALA A 103 -5.88 7.45 6.52
C ALA A 103 -5.59 8.64 5.59
N LEU A 104 -4.60 8.51 4.70
CA LEU A 104 -4.27 9.59 3.74
C LEU A 104 -5.35 9.77 2.66
N ARG A 105 -6.30 8.83 2.52
CA ARG A 105 -7.43 8.96 1.57
C ARG A 105 -8.39 10.10 1.90
N CYS A 106 -8.33 10.66 3.11
CA CYS A 106 -9.07 11.88 3.42
C CYS A 106 -8.51 13.11 2.68
N LEU A 107 -7.26 13.06 2.19
CA LEU A 107 -6.66 14.14 1.43
C LEU A 107 -7.05 14.01 -0.05
N PRO A 108 -7.71 15.02 -0.65
CA PRO A 108 -8.10 14.97 -2.07
C PRO A 108 -6.92 14.83 -3.04
N SER A 109 -5.73 15.27 -2.61
CA SER A 109 -4.49 15.22 -3.42
C SER A 109 -3.60 14.02 -3.11
N ALA A 110 -4.09 13.01 -2.38
CA ALA A 110 -3.31 11.81 -2.09
C ALA A 110 -3.01 11.00 -3.37
N ARG A 111 -1.76 10.58 -3.53
CA ARG A 111 -1.25 9.84 -4.69
C ARG A 111 -0.40 8.65 -4.24
N LEU A 112 -0.42 7.60 -5.04
CA LEU A 112 0.46 6.44 -4.90
C LEU A 112 1.30 6.26 -6.17
N ALA A 113 2.63 6.26 -6.04
CA ALA A 113 3.51 5.74 -7.08
C ALA A 113 3.84 4.28 -6.80
N LEU A 114 3.48 3.43 -7.74
CA LEU A 114 3.57 1.99 -7.60
C LEU A 114 4.37 1.40 -8.77
N THR A 115 5.23 0.44 -8.47
CA THR A 115 5.71 -0.47 -9.52
C THR A 115 4.56 -1.35 -10.02
N ARG A 116 4.69 -1.91 -11.23
CA ARG A 116 3.68 -2.85 -11.78
C ARG A 116 3.42 -4.02 -10.82
N SER A 117 4.48 -4.57 -10.22
CA SER A 117 4.41 -5.62 -9.21
C SER A 117 3.62 -5.22 -7.96
N ALA A 118 3.87 -4.03 -7.42
CA ALA A 118 3.13 -3.50 -6.27
C ALA A 118 1.66 -3.18 -6.59
N ALA A 119 1.32 -2.95 -7.86
CA ALA A 119 -0.05 -2.71 -8.31
C ALA A 119 -0.82 -4.00 -8.69
N SER A 120 -0.16 -5.16 -8.72
CA SER A 120 -0.69 -6.42 -9.30
C SER A 120 -2.00 -6.92 -8.69
N LYS A 121 -2.37 -6.47 -7.49
CA LYS A 121 -3.58 -6.89 -6.78
C LYS A 121 -4.72 -5.87 -6.78
N LEU A 122 -4.51 -4.67 -7.33
CA LEU A 122 -5.57 -3.67 -7.44
C LEU A 122 -6.66 -4.16 -8.41
N GLY A 123 -7.92 -4.14 -7.97
CA GLY A 123 -9.10 -4.55 -8.74
C GLY A 123 -9.22 -3.76 -10.05
N ALA A 124 -9.28 -2.43 -9.96
CA ALA A 124 -9.41 -1.57 -11.15
C ALA A 124 -8.25 -1.76 -12.16
N ARG A 125 -7.05 -2.09 -11.67
CA ARG A 125 -5.91 -2.38 -12.55
C ARG A 125 -6.08 -3.73 -13.25
N ARG A 126 -6.51 -4.76 -12.53
CA ARG A 126 -6.81 -6.08 -13.11
C ARG A 126 -7.90 -5.99 -14.16
N ASP A 127 -8.91 -5.16 -13.94
CA ASP A 127 -9.99 -4.94 -14.90
C ASP A 127 -9.47 -4.28 -16.19
N ILE A 128 -8.63 -3.23 -16.06
CA ILE A 128 -8.00 -2.57 -17.21
C ILE A 128 -7.08 -3.54 -17.98
N ASP A 129 -6.24 -4.30 -17.27
CA ASP A 129 -5.33 -5.26 -17.90
C ASP A 129 -6.10 -6.41 -18.56
N ALA A 130 -7.21 -6.88 -17.97
CA ALA A 130 -8.10 -7.90 -18.56
C ALA A 130 -8.83 -7.40 -19.81
N ILE A 131 -9.33 -6.16 -19.80
CA ILE A 131 -9.94 -5.53 -20.98
C ILE A 131 -8.90 -5.36 -22.09
N ALA A 132 -7.69 -4.92 -21.75
CA ALA A 132 -6.59 -4.78 -22.71
C ALA A 132 -6.21 -6.14 -23.32
N ALA A 133 -6.18 -7.21 -22.52
CA ALA A 133 -5.92 -8.56 -22.99
C ALA A 133 -7.03 -9.09 -23.91
N LEU A 134 -8.31 -8.85 -23.58
CA LEU A 134 -9.44 -9.20 -24.44
C LEU A 134 -9.41 -8.46 -25.79
N ARG A 135 -8.95 -7.21 -25.81
CA ARG A 135 -8.76 -6.42 -27.04
C ARG A 135 -7.58 -6.89 -27.88
N ALA A 136 -6.55 -7.45 -27.25
CA ALA A 136 -5.38 -8.00 -27.92
C ALA A 136 -5.57 -9.45 -28.39
N ALA A 137 -6.61 -10.13 -27.89
CA ALA A 137 -6.97 -11.46 -28.34
C ALA A 137 -7.42 -11.43 -29.82
N PRO A 138 -7.04 -12.43 -30.63
CA PRO A 138 -7.43 -12.47 -32.02
C PRO A 138 -8.96 -12.63 -32.13
N PRO A 139 -9.59 -12.08 -33.20
CA PRO A 139 -11.03 -12.03 -33.33
C PRO A 139 -11.64 -13.45 -33.26
N LEU A 140 -12.86 -13.57 -32.73
CA LEU A 140 -13.55 -14.86 -32.57
C LEU A 140 -13.65 -15.67 -33.87
N SER A 141 -13.53 -15.02 -35.04
CA SER A 141 -13.46 -15.66 -36.35
C SER A 141 -12.17 -16.45 -36.62
N SER A 142 -11.11 -16.24 -35.84
CA SER A 142 -9.85 -17.00 -35.94
C SER A 142 -9.79 -18.18 -34.96
N TRP A 143 -10.81 -18.36 -34.13
CA TRP A 143 -10.95 -19.51 -33.25
C TRP A 143 -11.56 -20.63 -34.10
N SER A 144 -10.72 -21.44 -34.77
CA SER A 144 -11.20 -22.70 -35.32
C SER A 144 -11.67 -23.59 -34.16
N ALA A 145 -12.63 -24.49 -34.42
CA ALA A 145 -13.27 -25.37 -33.46
C ALA A 145 -12.34 -26.43 -32.81
N ALA A 146 -11.10 -26.07 -32.47
CA ALA A 146 -10.12 -26.92 -31.82
C ALA A 146 -10.30 -27.00 -30.28
N ALA A 147 -11.24 -26.24 -29.70
CA ALA A 147 -11.51 -26.25 -28.26
C ALA A 147 -12.66 -27.20 -27.84
N ALA A 148 -13.06 -28.15 -28.70
CA ALA A 148 -14.12 -29.13 -28.37
C ALA A 148 -13.59 -30.55 -28.08
N THR A 149 -12.28 -30.80 -28.09
CA THR A 149 -11.71 -32.12 -27.79
C THR A 149 -10.57 -32.02 -26.78
N ALA A 150 -10.93 -31.82 -25.51
CA ALA A 150 -10.15 -32.29 -24.38
C ALA A 150 -11.08 -33.08 -23.46
N THR A 151 -11.43 -34.28 -23.96
CA THR A 151 -11.56 -35.55 -23.22
C THR A 151 -12.24 -35.55 -21.86
N ALA A 152 -13.51 -35.99 -21.88
CA ALA A 152 -13.97 -37.01 -20.94
C ALA A 152 -13.13 -38.29 -21.14
N ALA A 153 -12.36 -38.71 -20.12
CA ALA A 153 -11.97 -40.10 -19.82
C ALA A 153 -11.02 -40.16 -18.60
N ALA A 154 -11.38 -41.05 -17.67
CA ALA A 154 -10.70 -41.49 -16.42
C ALA A 154 -11.09 -40.74 -15.13
#